data_AF-A0A2L2Z9J5-F1
#
_entry.id   AF-A0A2L2Z9J5-F1
#
_cell.length_a   1.000
_cell.length_b   1.000
_cell.length_c   1.000
_cell.angle_alpha   90.00
_cell.angle_beta   90.00
_cell.angle_gamma   90.00
#
_symmetry.space_group_name_H-M   'P 1'
#
loop_
_entity.id
_entity.type
_entity.pdbx_description
1 polymer ?
#
loop_
_entity_poly.entity_id
_entity_poly.type
_entity_poly.pdbx_seq_one_letter_code
_entity_poly.pdbx_strand_id
1 'polypeptide(L)' 'TMWFGESEATVRDIFDKARAAAPCVLFFDDLDSIAKARVGKVGDAVVAADRVIILILTEIDGMSSKKNV' A
#
# COMPACT_ATOMS: atom_id res chain seq x y z
N THR A 1 -9.21 10.98 13.86
CA THR A 1 -8.48 9.72 14.11
C THR A 1 -9.25 8.47 13.63
N MET A 2 -10.37 8.60 12.91
CA MET A 2 -11.33 7.49 12.69
C MET A 2 -11.07 6.57 11.47
N TRP A 3 -10.04 6.78 10.65
CA TRP A 3 -9.95 6.10 9.33
C TRP A 3 -8.61 5.39 9.05
N PHE A 4 -7.69 5.37 10.02
CA PHE A 4 -6.34 4.84 9.78
C PHE A 4 -6.31 3.31 9.67
N GLY A 5 -7.01 2.59 10.54
CA GLY A 5 -7.10 1.12 10.47
C GLY A 5 -7.89 0.61 9.26
N GLU A 6 -8.89 1.37 8.81
CA GLU A 6 -9.70 1.03 7.64
C GLU A 6 -8.92 1.16 6.34
N SER A 7 -8.01 2.13 6.26
CA SER A 7 -7.11 2.31 5.11
C SER A 7 -6.16 1.12 4.95
N GLU A 8 -5.59 0.60 6.04
CA GLU A 8 -4.70 -0.57 6.01
C GLU A 8 -5.43 -1.86 5.61
N ALA A 9 -6.64 -2.09 6.16
CA ALA A 9 -7.46 -3.25 5.82
C ALA A 9 -7.85 -3.24 4.33
N THR A 10 -8.23 -2.07 3.81
CA THR A 10 -8.61 -1.90 2.39
C THR A 10 -7.45 -2.26 1.46
N VAL A 11 -6.22 -1.85 1.79
CA VAL A 11 -5.03 -2.19 0.98
C VAL A 11 -4.83 -3.70 0.93
N ARG A 12 -4.89 -4.42 2.05
CA ARG A 12 -4.77 -5.88 2.07
C ARG A 12 -5.83 -6.57 1.21
N ASP A 13 -7.09 -6.16 1.35
CA ASP A 13 -8.21 -6.70 0.58
C ASP A 13 -8.02 -6.51 -0.93
N ILE A 14 -7.45 -5.38 -1.37
CA ILE A 14 -7.16 -5.12 -2.79
C ILE A 14 -6.09 -6.09 -3.31
N PHE A 15 -5.01 -6.28 -2.56
CA PHE A 15 -3.94 -7.21 -2.94
C PHE A 15 -4.42 -8.67 -2.94
N ASP A 16 -5.27 -9.07 -2.00
CA ASP A 16 -5.87 -10.41 -1.98
C ASP A 16 -6.78 -10.66 -3.19
N LYS A 17 -7.61 -9.68 -3.55
CA LYS A 17 -8.44 -9.74 -4.78
C LYS A 17 -7.57 -9.82 -6.04
N ALA A 18 -6.51 -9.02 -6.13
CA ALA A 18 -5.58 -9.07 -7.25
C ALA A 18 -4.88 -10.44 -7.35
N ARG A 19 -4.47 -11.02 -6.21
CA ARG A 19 -3.84 -12.34 -6.14
C ARG A 19 -4.78 -13.46 -6.59
N ALA A 20 -6.06 -13.38 -6.21
CA ALA A 20 -7.10 -14.31 -6.67
C ALA A 20 -7.45 -14.15 -8.16
N ALA A 21 -7.29 -12.94 -8.70
CA ALA A 21 -7.56 -12.60 -10.10
C ALA A 21 -6.33 -12.75 -11.03
N ALA A 22 -5.23 -13.33 -10.55
CA ALA A 22 -4.01 -13.49 -11.34
C ALA A 22 -4.26 -14.36 -12.60
N PRO A 23 -3.78 -13.97 -13.80
CA PRO A 23 -2.95 -12.80 -14.08
C PRO A 23 -3.77 -11.51 -14.24
N CYS A 24 -3.46 -10.47 -13.46
CA CYS A 24 -4.10 -9.15 -13.54
C CYS A 24 -3.08 -8.01 -13.46
N VAL A 25 -3.49 -6.82 -13.87
CA VAL A 25 -2.70 -5.58 -13.74
C VAL A 25 -3.39 -4.69 -12.71
N LEU A 26 -2.65 -4.28 -11.67
CA LEU A 26 -3.11 -3.32 -10.68
C LEU A 26 -2.54 -1.94 -11.04
N PHE A 27 -3.43 -0.97 -11.30
CA PHE A 27 -3.05 0.41 -11.63
C PHE A 27 -3.20 1.31 -10.41
N PHE A 28 -2.18 2.12 -10.15
CA PHE A 28 -2.20 3.14 -9.11
C PHE A 28 -2.15 4.51 -9.77
N ASP A 29 -3.19 5.32 -9.53
CA ASP A 29 -3.25 6.72 -9.96
C ASP A 29 -2.89 7.63 -8.77
N ASP A 30 -2.24 8.76 -9.04
CA ASP A 30 -1.84 9.77 -8.04
C ASP A 30 -1.20 9.18 -6.75
N LEU A 31 -0.25 8.26 -6.90
CA LEU A 31 0.41 7.59 -5.76
C LEU A 31 1.19 8.56 -4.85
N ASP A 32 1.63 9.69 -5.41
CA ASP A 32 2.29 10.79 -4.70
C ASP A 32 1.36 11.53 -3.71
N SER A 33 0.04 11.44 -3.88
CA SER A 33 -0.95 11.99 -2.94
C SER A 33 -0.87 11.34 -1.55
N ILE A 34 -0.51 10.05 -1.51
CA ILE A 34 -0.25 9.27 -0.28
C ILE A 34 1.22 9.40 0.12
N ALA A 35 2.14 9.40 -0.85
CA ALA A 35 3.57 9.50 -0.63
C ALA A 35 4.09 10.94 -0.72
N LYS A 36 3.86 11.74 0.33
CA LYS A 36 4.60 13.01 0.47
C LYS A 36 6.08 12.69 0.72
N ALA A 37 6.99 13.30 -0.03
CA ALA A 37 8.42 13.20 0.21
C ALA A 37 8.71 13.44 1.71
N ARG A 38 9.59 12.63 2.32
CA ARG A 38 9.96 12.67 3.75
C ARG A 38 10.66 14.00 4.12
N VAL A 39 9.95 15.11 4.02
CA VAL A 39 10.43 16.45 4.32
C VAL A 39 10.01 16.77 5.75
N GLY A 40 10.87 16.37 6.70
CA GLY A 40 11.16 17.05 7.98
C GLY A 40 10.04 17.62 8.86
N LYS A 41 8.76 17.27 8.68
CA LYS A 41 7.66 17.75 9.53
C LYS A 41 7.15 16.62 10.41
N VAL A 42 7.61 16.65 11.66
CA VAL A 42 7.13 15.81 12.76
C VAL A 42 5.69 16.19 13.06
N GLY A 43 4.75 15.35 12.64
CA GLY A 43 3.32 15.47 12.92
C GLY A 43 2.60 14.15 12.68
N ASP A 44 1.59 13.86 13.51
CA ASP A 44 0.89 12.57 13.61
C ASP A 44 0.29 12.05 12.28
N ALA A 45 -0.07 12.96 11.37
CA ALA A 45 -0.61 12.62 10.05
C ALA A 45 0.44 12.07 9.06
N VAL A 46 1.72 12.43 9.22
CA VAL A 46 2.81 11.92 8.37
C VAL A 46 3.07 10.44 8.67
N VAL A 47 2.95 10.05 9.94
CA VAL A 47 3.20 8.66 10.40
C VAL A 47 2.22 7.67 9.78
N ALA A 48 0.97 8.07 9.55
CA ALA A 48 -0.05 7.15 9.06
C ALA A 48 0.01 6.93 7.55
N ALA A 49 0.27 7.99 6.77
CA ALA A 49 0.51 7.85 5.33
C ALA A 49 1.75 6.97 5.08
N ASP A 50 2.81 7.17 5.87
CA ASP A 50 4.02 6.34 5.82
C ASP A 50 3.73 4.85 6.10
N ARG A 51 2.82 4.53 7.03
CA ARG A 51 2.42 3.14 7.33
C ARG A 51 1.72 2.47 6.16
N VAL A 52 0.80 3.16 5.49
CA VAL A 52 0.10 2.64 4.31
C VAL A 52 1.08 2.35 3.17
N ILE A 53 2.07 3.23 2.96
CA ILE A 53 3.11 3.02 1.95
C ILE A 53 3.98 1.81 2.29
N ILE A 54 4.38 1.66 3.55
CA ILE A 54 5.14 0.48 4.01
C ILE A 54 4.34 -0.81 3.75
N LEU A 55 3.02 -0.79 3.97
CA LEU A 55 2.16 -1.95 3.70
C LEU A 55 2.10 -2.28 2.20
N ILE A 56 1.91 -1.28 1.34
CA ILE A 56 1.93 -1.46 -0.12
C ILE A 56 3.27 -2.06 -0.57
N LEU A 57 4.40 -1.53 -0.08
CA LEU A 57 5.73 -2.06 -0.38
C LEU A 57 5.90 -3.51 0.09
N THR A 58 5.39 -3.83 1.28
CA THR A 58 5.44 -5.19 1.84
C THR A 58 4.62 -6.17 1.01
N GLU A 59 3.41 -5.79 0.58
CA GLU A 59 2.58 -6.62 -0.29
C GLU A 59 3.22 -6.83 -1.67
N ILE A 60 3.84 -5.80 -2.25
CA ILE A 60 4.56 -5.91 -3.52
C ILE A 60 5.74 -6.88 -3.42
N ASP A 61 6.53 -6.82 -2.35
CA ASP A 61 7.62 -7.78 -2.13
C ASP A 61 7.09 -9.22 -1.98
N GLY A 62 5.98 -9.38 -1.26
CA GLY A 62 5.28 -10.65 -1.10
C GLY A 62 4.76 -11.26 -2.42
N MET A 63 4.45 -10.44 -3.44
CA MET A 63 4.02 -10.93 -4.75
C MET A 63 5.15 -11.57 -5.57
N SER A 64 6.41 -11.18 -5.34
CA SER A 64 7.58 -11.64 -6.12
C SER A 64 8.00 -13.10 -5.83
N SER A 65 7.49 -13.70 -4.76
CA SER A 65 7.79 -15.11 -4.42
C SER A 65 7.17 -16.16 -5.35
N LYS A 66 6.35 -15.75 -6.34
CA LYS A 66 6.01 -16.61 -7.49
C LYS A 66 7.01 -16.34 -8.61
N LYS A 67 8.27 -16.73 -8.39
CA LYS A 67 9.17 -17.05 -9.50
C LYS A 67 8.45 -18.10 -10.35
N ASN A 68 8.19 -17.73 -11.60
CA ASN A 68 7.81 -18.63 -12.66
C ASN A 68 8.65 -19.92 -12.58
N VAL A 69 7.95 -21.06 -12.70
CA VAL A 69 8.52 -22.32 -13.16
C VAL A 69 9.18 -22.14 -14.52
#